data_AF-A0A8C2J532-F1
#
_entry.id   AF-A0A8C2J532-F1
#
_cell.length_a   1.000
_cell.length_b   1.000
_cell.length_c   1.000
_cell.angle_alpha   90.00
_cell.angle_beta   90.00
_cell.angle_gamma   90.00
#
_symmetry.space_group_name_H-M   'P 1'
#
loop_
_entity.id
_entity.type
_entity.pdbx_description
1 polymer ?
#
loop_
_entity_poly.entity_id
_entity_poly.type
_entity_poly.pdbx_seq_one_letter_code
_entity_poly.pdbx_strand_id
1 'polypeptide(L)'
;MNQLYILLLALFPASTVPVPNITVFRQMEDREHMIVMCSFGKRLNESSFQLSLKSEHNYTRKNPLCYSSEKCVFEVEVRPPVTFTCVHETDSVVNRQSETYTYSPSGKTCGYTVYIM
;
A
#
# COMPACT_ATOMS: atom_id res chain seq x y z
N MET A 1 -23.05 -12.08 30.03
CA MET A 1 -22.50 -11.00 29.17
C MET A 1 -22.59 -9.70 29.97
N ASN A 2 -21.47 -9.21 30.48
CA ASN A 2 -21.43 -8.16 31.50
C ASN A 2 -21.52 -6.76 30.86
N GLN A 3 -22.42 -5.90 31.33
CA GLN A 3 -22.62 -4.53 30.78
C GLN A 3 -21.34 -3.68 30.79
N LEU A 4 -20.44 -3.93 31.74
CA LEU A 4 -19.15 -3.27 31.83
C LEU A 4 -18.28 -3.48 30.56
N TYR A 5 -18.43 -4.63 29.90
CA TYR A 5 -17.67 -4.97 28.69
C TYR A 5 -18.17 -4.18 27.47
N ILE A 6 -19.47 -3.90 27.41
CA ILE A 6 -20.09 -3.11 26.34
C ILE A 6 -19.72 -1.63 26.51
N LEU A 7 -19.70 -1.11 27.74
CA LEU A 7 -19.23 0.25 28.03
C LEU A 7 -17.75 0.43 27.69
N LEU A 8 -16.89 -0.57 27.99
CA LEU A 8 -15.48 -0.56 27.61
C LEU A 8 -15.29 -0.47 26.09
N LEU A 9 -16.07 -1.20 25.29
CA LEU A 9 -16.03 -1.11 23.82
C LEU A 9 -16.56 0.24 23.29
N ALA A 10 -17.49 0.89 23.99
CA ALA A 10 -18.03 2.19 23.61
C ALA A 10 -17.13 3.39 23.98
N LEU A 11 -16.13 3.18 24.85
CA LEU A 11 -15.19 4.22 25.30
C LEU A 11 -13.94 4.36 24.41
N PHE A 12 -13.70 3.43 23.49
CA PHE A 12 -12.66 3.59 22.47
C PHE A 12 -13.24 4.31 21.26
N PRO A 13 -12.88 5.58 21.00
CA PRO A 13 -13.30 6.22 19.76
C PRO A 13 -12.75 5.39 18.61
N ALA A 14 -13.64 4.95 17.71
CA ALA A 14 -13.23 4.40 16.43
C ALA A 14 -12.25 5.42 15.81
N SER A 15 -10.99 5.04 15.61
CA SER A 15 -9.99 6.01 15.17
C SER A 15 -10.48 6.65 13.89
N THR A 16 -10.57 7.98 13.88
CA THR A 16 -11.06 8.75 12.73
C THR A 16 -10.10 8.71 11.53
N VAL A 17 -8.97 8.02 11.67
CA VAL A 17 -8.01 7.71 10.62
C VAL A 17 -8.51 6.52 9.79
N PRO A 18 -8.81 6.71 8.49
CA PRO A 18 -9.24 5.63 7.61
C PRO A 18 -8.12 4.63 7.34
N VAL A 19 -8.50 3.40 6.98
CA VAL A 19 -7.55 2.36 6.55
C VAL A 19 -7.09 2.65 5.11
N PRO A 20 -5.77 2.63 4.83
CA PRO A 20 -5.27 2.86 3.49
C PRO A 20 -5.69 1.77 2.50
N ASN A 21 -5.92 2.14 1.24
CA ASN A 21 -6.13 1.21 0.14
C ASN A 21 -4.87 1.14 -0.74
N ILE A 22 -4.55 -0.04 -1.25
CA ILE A 22 -3.40 -0.29 -2.12
C ILE A 22 -3.87 -0.69 -3.53
N THR A 23 -3.24 -0.11 -4.55
CA THR A 23 -3.39 -0.52 -5.94
C THR A 23 -2.01 -0.66 -6.56
N VAL A 24 -1.74 -1.77 -7.23
CA VAL A 24 -0.44 -2.05 -7.86
C VAL A 24 -0.63 -2.16 -9.36
N PHE A 25 0.11 -1.32 -10.10
CA PHE A 25 0.19 -1.37 -11.56
C PHE A 25 1.54 -1.97 -11.94
N ARG A 26 1.51 -2.91 -12.87
CA ARG A 26 2.69 -3.62 -13.35
C ARG A 26 2.81 -3.43 -14.85
N GLN A 27 4.03 -3.17 -15.32
CA GLN A 27 4.31 -3.24 -16.76
C GLN A 27 4.43 -4.70 -17.20
N MET A 28 3.87 -5.02 -18.38
CA MET A 28 3.87 -6.40 -18.88
C MET A 28 5.26 -6.83 -19.37
N GLU A 29 5.97 -5.92 -20.04
CA GLU A 29 7.30 -6.14 -20.62
C GLU A 29 8.38 -6.12 -19.53
N ASP A 30 8.30 -5.13 -18.62
CA ASP A 30 9.21 -5.00 -17.50
C ASP A 30 8.57 -5.52 -16.21
N ARG A 31 9.03 -6.69 -15.75
CA ARG A 31 8.48 -7.37 -14.58
C ARG A 31 9.03 -6.85 -13.25
N GLU A 32 10.05 -6.02 -13.29
CA GLU A 32 10.74 -5.48 -12.11
C GLU A 32 10.24 -4.06 -11.81
N HIS A 33 9.74 -3.33 -12.81
CA HIS A 33 9.13 -2.02 -12.63
C HIS A 33 7.64 -2.08 -12.28
N MET A 34 7.29 -1.51 -11.12
CA MET A 34 5.93 -1.44 -10.60
C MET A 34 5.61 -0.04 -10.10
N ILE A 35 4.35 0.36 -10.25
CA ILE A 35 3.82 1.58 -9.67
C ILE A 35 2.83 1.17 -8.59
N VAL A 36 3.13 1.52 -7.34
CA VAL A 36 2.25 1.28 -6.20
C VAL A 36 1.56 2.59 -5.84
N MET A 37 0.23 2.59 -5.89
CA MET A 37 -0.60 3.71 -5.46
C MET A 37 -1.23 3.38 -4.12
N CYS A 38 -0.95 4.22 -3.13
CA CYS A 38 -1.56 4.18 -1.80
C CYS A 38 -2.59 5.30 -1.69
N SER A 39 -3.81 4.95 -1.29
CA SER A 39 -4.88 5.92 -0.99
C SER A 39 -5.15 5.92 0.51
N PHE A 40 -4.72 6.98 1.18
CA PHE A 40 -4.81 7.17 2.62
C PHE A 40 -6.12 7.81 3.07
N GLY A 41 -6.89 8.41 2.16
CA GLY A 41 -8.24 8.94 2.42
C GLY A 41 -8.33 10.19 3.30
N LYS A 42 -7.40 10.41 4.23
CA LYS A 42 -7.32 11.63 5.04
C LYS A 42 -5.89 11.91 5.48
N ARG A 43 -5.44 13.16 5.34
CA ARG A 43 -4.18 13.65 5.92
C ARG A 43 -4.44 14.43 7.20
N LEU A 44 -3.68 14.10 8.23
CA LEU A 44 -3.52 14.89 9.45
C LEU A 44 -2.17 15.62 9.41
N ASN A 45 -2.00 16.67 10.22
CA ASN A 45 -0.74 17.42 10.28
C ASN A 45 0.46 16.52 10.60
N GLU A 46 0.24 15.50 11.44
CA GLU A 46 1.24 14.53 11.91
C GLU A 46 1.30 13.27 11.02
N SER A 47 0.74 13.32 9.80
CA SER A 47 0.73 12.14 8.92
C SER A 47 2.07 11.94 8.22
N SER A 48 2.63 10.76 8.38
CA SER A 48 3.71 10.22 7.58
C SER A 48 3.17 9.07 6.72
N PHE A 49 3.38 9.19 5.41
CA PHE A 49 2.90 8.21 4.42
C PHE A 49 4.06 7.42 3.86
N GLN A 50 3.99 6.10 4.01
CA GLN A 50 5.09 5.21 3.67
C GLN A 50 4.59 4.00 2.88
N LEU A 51 5.53 3.40 2.15
CA LEU A 51 5.36 2.09 1.54
C LEU A 51 6.32 1.13 2.22
N SER A 52 5.77 0.13 2.90
CA SER A 52 6.55 -1.02 3.37
C SER A 52 6.73 -2.00 2.22
N LEU A 53 7.99 -2.26 1.88
CA LEU A 53 8.40 -3.20 0.84
C LEU A 53 9.20 -4.34 1.49
N LYS A 54 8.82 -5.59 1.20
CA LYS A 54 9.63 -6.76 1.56
C LYS A 54 9.93 -7.59 0.32
N SER A 55 11.20 -7.74 0.01
CA SER A 55 11.75 -8.59 -1.05
C SER A 55 13.12 -9.14 -0.62
N GLU A 56 13.68 -10.08 -1.38
CA GLU A 56 15.07 -10.49 -1.17
C GLU A 56 16.08 -9.38 -1.54
N HIS A 57 15.71 -8.48 -2.46
CA HIS A 57 16.56 -7.41 -2.98
C HIS A 57 15.84 -6.06 -2.87
N ASN A 58 15.95 -5.41 -1.70
CA ASN A 58 15.23 -4.18 -1.40
C ASN A 58 15.88 -2.95 -2.08
N TYR A 59 15.39 -2.56 -3.25
CA TYR A 59 15.68 -1.25 -3.84
C TYR A 59 14.38 -0.47 -4.03
N THR A 60 14.27 0.70 -3.39
CA THR A 60 13.18 1.65 -3.63
C THR A 60 13.81 2.89 -4.25
N ARG A 61 13.52 3.14 -5.53
CA ARG A 61 14.31 4.12 -6.29
C ARG A 61 13.81 5.56 -6.16
N LYS A 62 12.63 5.84 -5.58
CA LYS A 62 12.08 7.20 -5.54
C LYS A 62 11.25 7.53 -4.30
N ASN A 63 11.34 8.80 -3.88
CA ASN A 63 10.42 9.42 -2.94
C ASN A 63 8.98 9.35 -3.48
N PRO A 64 7.95 9.16 -2.62
CA PRO A 64 6.57 9.16 -3.07
C PRO A 64 6.18 10.49 -3.70
N LEU A 65 5.48 10.42 -4.84
CA LEU A 65 4.74 11.55 -5.37
C LEU A 65 3.34 11.54 -4.75
N CYS A 66 3.11 12.40 -3.76
CA CYS A 66 1.81 12.53 -3.10
C CYS A 66 0.96 13.63 -3.75
N TYR A 67 -0.16 13.25 -4.35
CA TYR A 67 -1.16 14.14 -4.91
C TYR A 67 -2.29 14.40 -3.90
N SER A 68 -2.67 15.68 -3.78
CA SER A 68 -3.81 16.12 -2.94
C SER A 68 -3.77 15.64 -1.49
N SER A 69 -2.57 15.38 -0.94
CA SER A 69 -2.37 14.93 0.44
C SER A 69 -2.98 13.57 0.82
N GLU A 70 -3.74 12.91 -0.05
CA GLU A 70 -4.45 11.66 0.26
C GLU A 70 -3.97 10.47 -0.55
N LYS A 71 -3.32 10.70 -1.70
CA LYS A 71 -2.85 9.64 -2.58
C LYS A 71 -1.35 9.78 -2.82
N CYS A 72 -0.59 8.73 -2.57
CA CYS A 72 0.84 8.69 -2.87
C CYS A 72 1.14 7.60 -3.88
N VAL A 73 2.00 7.94 -4.84
CA VAL A 73 2.46 7.05 -5.89
C VAL A 73 3.94 6.77 -5.65
N PHE A 74 4.27 5.49 -5.59
CA PHE A 74 5.61 4.98 -5.41
C PHE A 74 6.02 4.22 -6.68
N GLU A 75 7.13 4.62 -7.27
CA GLU A 75 7.75 3.89 -8.36
C GLU A 75 8.81 2.96 -7.78
N VAL A 76 8.66 1.67 -8.03
CA VAL A 76 9.46 0.61 -7.43
C VAL A 76 10.10 -0.22 -8.52
N GLU A 77 11.41 -0.44 -8.39
CA GLU A 77 12.19 -1.34 -9.23
C GLU A 77 12.67 -2.49 -8.34
N VAL A 78 11.96 -3.62 -8.38
CA VAL A 78 12.16 -4.72 -7.44
C VAL A 78 11.99 -6.08 -8.11
N ARG A 79 12.88 -7.01 -7.77
CA ARG A 79 12.78 -8.39 -8.21
C ARG A 79 11.73 -9.14 -7.40
N PRO A 80 10.76 -9.78 -8.06
CA PRO A 80 9.83 -10.66 -7.37
C PRO A 80 10.53 -11.93 -6.82
N PRO A 81 9.97 -12.59 -5.80
CA PRO A 81 8.72 -12.27 -5.13
C PRO A 81 8.83 -11.04 -4.22
N VAL A 82 7.79 -10.21 -4.23
CA VAL A 82 7.75 -8.96 -3.45
C VAL A 82 6.38 -8.79 -2.79
N THR A 83 6.38 -8.17 -1.62
CA THR A 83 5.16 -7.76 -0.92
C THR A 83 5.15 -6.27 -0.62
N PHE A 84 3.97 -5.67 -0.73
CA PHE A 84 3.74 -4.24 -0.53
C PHE A 84 2.63 -4.00 0.49
N THR A 85 2.85 -3.02 1.36
CA THR A 85 1.85 -2.54 2.32
C THR A 85 1.93 -1.02 2.43
N CYS A 86 0.81 -0.33 2.26
CA CYS A 86 0.74 1.11 2.51
C CYS A 86 0.62 1.36 4.01
N VAL A 87 1.47 2.24 4.55
CA VAL A 87 1.52 2.57 5.99
C VAL A 87 1.21 4.04 6.18
N HIS A 88 0.17 4.32 6.97
CA HIS A 88 -0.15 5.64 7.49
C HIS A 88 0.29 5.69 8.94
N GLU A 89 1.41 6.37 9.19
CA GLU A 89 1.89 6.64 10.53
C GLU A 89 1.38 8.00 10.99
N THR A 90 0.95 8.05 12.24
CA THR A 90 0.55 9.29 12.92
C THR A 90 1.16 9.29 14.30
N ASP A 91 1.66 10.43 14.78
CA ASP A 91 2.26 10.54 16.13
C ASP A 91 1.30 10.06 17.24
N SER A 92 -0.01 10.11 16.98
CA SER A 92 -1.07 9.54 17.80
C SER A 92 -1.21 8.01 17.73
N VAL A 93 -0.14 7.22 17.93
CA VAL A 93 -0.10 5.76 18.23
C VAL A 93 -0.82 4.78 17.25
N VAL A 94 -1.68 5.25 16.34
CA VAL A 94 -2.52 4.43 15.49
C VAL A 94 -1.92 4.39 14.10
N ASN A 95 -1.00 3.46 13.89
CA ASN A 95 -0.53 3.13 12.55
C ASN A 95 -1.61 2.33 11.82
N ARG A 96 -2.08 2.85 10.69
CA ARG A 96 -3.03 2.15 9.81
C ARG A 96 -2.29 1.55 8.63
N GLN A 97 -2.63 0.32 8.29
CA GLN A 97 -2.02 -0.41 7.19
C GLN A 97 -3.07 -0.91 6.22
N SER A 98 -2.76 -0.90 4.93
CA SER A 98 -3.57 -1.57 3.93
C SER A 98 -3.50 -3.08 4.08
N GLU A 99 -4.31 -3.79 3.30
CA GLU A 99 -4.02 -5.18 2.97
C GLU A 99 -2.62 -5.32 2.37
N THR A 100 -2.04 -6.51 2.52
CA THR A 100 -0.74 -6.82 1.92
C THR A 100 -0.94 -7.34 0.51
N TYR A 101 -0.33 -6.69 -0.46
CA TYR A 101 -0.29 -7.17 -1.84
C TYR A 101 0.97 -7.98 -2.07
N THR A 102 0.82 -9.23 -2.47
CA THR A 102 1.94 -10.12 -2.81
C THR A 102 2.00 -10.34 -4.31
N TYR A 103 3.16 -10.04 -4.90
CA TYR A 103 3.45 -10.36 -6.27
C TYR A 103 4.51 -11.44 -6.36
N SER A 104 4.09 -12.59 -6.88
CA SER A 104 4.94 -13.72 -7.21
C SER A 104 4.65 -14.12 -8.66
N PRO A 105 5.60 -13.96 -9.60
CA PRO A 105 5.41 -14.40 -10.97
C PRO A 105 5.28 -15.92 -10.99
N SER A 106 4.06 -16.42 -11.20
CA SER A 106 3.86 -17.80 -11.64
C SER A 106 4.44 -17.92 -13.05
N GLY A 107 5.33 -18.87 -13.29
CA GLY A 107 6.08 -19.06 -14.54
C GLY A 107 5.25 -19.44 -15.78
N LYS A 108 4.20 -18.68 -16.12
CA LYS A 108 3.46 -18.81 -17.38
C LYS A 108 3.30 -17.45 -18.05
N THR A 109 4.17 -17.18 -19.00
CA THR A 109 3.97 -16.22 -20.09
C THR A 109 2.76 -16.65 -20.92
N CYS A 110 1.58 -16.09 -20.66
CA CYS A 110 0.55 -16.02 -21.70
C CYS A 110 0.78 -14.75 -22.50
N GLY A 111 1.57 -14.85 -23.58
CA GLY A 111 1.69 -13.80 -24.57
C GLY A 111 0.61 -13.98 -25.64
N TYR A 112 -0.25 -12.98 -25.81
CA TYR A 112 -1.02 -12.83 -27.04
C TYR A 112 -0.42 -11.66 -27.82
N THR A 113 -0.01 -11.92 -29.06
CA THR A 113 0.39 -10.89 -30.01
C THR A 113 -0.89 -10.33 -30.65
N VAL A 114 -1.17 -9.05 -30.44
CA VAL A 114 -2.24 -8.36 -31.17
C VAL A 114 -1.65 -7.89 -32.49
N TYR A 115 -2.08 -8.48 -33.60
CA TYR A 115 -1.82 -7.95 -34.94
C TYR A 115 -2.86 -6.86 -35.22
N ILE A 116 -2.40 -5.63 -35.42
CA ILE A 116 -3.23 -4.57 -36.01
C ILE A 116 -2.95 -4.62 -37.51
N MET A 117 -3.99 -4.97 -38.30
CA MET A 117 -3.98 -4.86 -39.76
C MET A 117 -4.29 -3.43 -40.19
#